data_AF-A0A9W7AEW2-F1
#
_entry.id   AF-A0A9W7AEW2-F1
#
_cell.length_a   1.000
_cell.length_b   1.000
_cell.length_c   1.000
_cell.angle_alpha   90.00
_cell.angle_beta   90.00
_cell.angle_gamma   90.00
#
_symmetry.space_group_name_H-M   'P 1'
#
loop_
_entity.id
_entity.type
_entity.pdbx_description
1 polymer ?
#
loop_
_entity_poly.entity_id
_entity_poly.type
_entity_poly.pdbx_seq_one_letter_code
_entity_poly.pdbx_strand_id
1 'polypeptide(L)'
;PTDSDCVNDFTPLSQLPYCLGSGLPYPGDKETCQYYENVGLLTTMESSVVITTRVTETRQDLACDQESYNTSGTTCPKVYVTAPNATETTYYAADVERFTVLFDTAVLATTLDIFGESSEMSGWLYVGENSGLCAQYETATKSQGGKQFTDEAPCYIEPNKTSANLDFFELETLLQAAGSSLDLDGNRKEGATMVMQVDYSNTLSWKGLSNKIQYTYTPTMLSGSSFKVYDNVYQGYPNYRANRTLLNKHGIKIDLVQAGDLGAFSFSELLVSLTTSLTLLAMATVITDYIALYLLPDKELYDGAKYGLHYNM
;
A
#
# COMPACT_ATOMS: atom_id res chain seq x y z
N PRO A 1 19.20 -13.79 -0.71
CA PRO A 1 19.38 -14.36 0.66
C PRO A 1 19.93 -15.79 0.68
N THR A 2 19.57 -16.65 -0.27
CA THR A 2 20.04 -18.05 -0.32
C THR A 2 21.38 -18.24 -1.02
N ASP A 3 21.97 -17.17 -1.53
CA ASP A 3 23.32 -17.22 -2.11
C ASP A 3 24.35 -17.46 -1.02
N SER A 4 25.37 -18.27 -1.31
CA SER A 4 26.38 -18.72 -0.34
C SER A 4 27.14 -17.58 0.34
N ASP A 5 27.22 -16.43 -0.32
CA ASP A 5 28.02 -15.28 0.10
C ASP A 5 27.15 -14.18 0.74
N CYS A 6 25.84 -14.40 0.84
CA CYS A 6 24.92 -13.45 1.46
C CYS A 6 25.06 -13.51 2.99
N VAL A 7 25.45 -12.39 3.60
CA VAL A 7 25.58 -12.27 5.06
C VAL A 7 24.35 -11.55 5.61
N ASN A 8 23.79 -12.09 6.69
CA ASN A 8 22.70 -11.45 7.41
C ASN A 8 23.19 -10.19 8.14
N ASP A 9 22.47 -9.08 7.95
CA ASP A 9 22.76 -7.79 8.59
C ASP A 9 21.71 -7.46 9.67
N PHE A 10 21.58 -8.32 10.67
CA PHE A 10 20.61 -8.12 11.75
C PHE A 10 21.16 -7.28 12.89
N THR A 11 20.33 -6.39 13.42
CA THR A 11 20.59 -5.72 14.69
C THR A 11 20.73 -6.74 15.84
N PRO A 12 21.75 -6.63 16.71
CA PRO A 12 21.87 -7.49 17.88
C PRO A 12 20.63 -7.44 18.78
N LEU A 13 20.14 -8.59 19.26
CA LEU A 13 18.91 -8.66 20.09
C LEU A 13 18.97 -7.78 21.35
N SER A 14 20.17 -7.51 21.89
CA SER A 14 20.37 -6.62 23.04
C SER A 14 20.13 -5.14 22.71
N GLN A 15 20.12 -4.77 21.43
CA GLN A 15 19.87 -3.42 20.93
C GLN A 15 18.42 -3.22 20.46
N LEU A 16 17.62 -4.29 20.40
CA LEU A 16 16.21 -4.22 20.03
C LEU A 16 15.35 -4.00 21.30
N PRO A 17 14.68 -2.84 21.47
CA PRO A 17 14.05 -2.47 22.75
C PRO A 17 12.92 -3.42 23.17
N TYR A 18 12.17 -3.97 22.21
CA TYR A 18 11.07 -4.91 22.42
C TYR A 18 11.51 -6.33 22.80
N CYS A 19 12.81 -6.63 22.74
CA CYS A 19 13.33 -7.95 23.09
C CYS A 19 13.59 -8.04 24.59
N LEU A 20 13.22 -9.18 25.19
CA LEU A 20 13.38 -9.45 26.62
C LEU A 20 14.84 -9.36 27.09
N GLY A 21 15.80 -9.70 26.22
CA GLY A 21 17.24 -9.60 26.50
C GLY A 21 17.81 -8.18 26.40
N SER A 22 17.03 -7.19 25.97
CA SER A 22 17.48 -5.80 25.84
C SER A 22 17.27 -5.01 27.13
N GLY A 23 18.28 -4.22 27.49
CA GLY A 23 18.23 -3.27 28.61
C GLY A 23 17.55 -1.93 28.27
N LEU A 24 17.17 -1.71 27.01
CA LEU A 24 16.61 -0.44 26.54
C LEU A 24 15.15 -0.27 27.00
N PRO A 25 14.67 0.96 27.22
CA PRO A 25 13.26 1.20 27.54
C PRO A 25 12.36 0.83 26.35
N TYR A 26 11.19 0.27 26.63
CA TYR A 26 10.18 -0.09 25.63
C TYR A 26 8.78 0.13 26.21
N PRO A 27 7.86 0.80 25.47
CA PRO A 27 6.53 1.11 25.99
C PRO A 27 5.59 -0.10 26.10
N GLY A 28 5.85 -1.19 25.37
CA GLY A 28 5.02 -2.40 25.36
C GLY A 28 5.58 -3.57 26.17
N ASP A 29 4.93 -4.73 26.02
CA ASP A 29 5.41 -5.98 26.60
C ASP A 29 6.62 -6.48 25.82
N LYS A 30 7.73 -6.72 26.53
CA LYS A 30 8.92 -7.37 25.96
C LYS A 30 8.72 -8.86 25.86
N GLU A 31 9.12 -9.45 24.75
CA GLU A 31 9.09 -10.91 24.54
C GLU A 31 10.45 -11.44 24.12
N THR A 32 10.64 -12.75 24.18
CA THR A 32 11.83 -13.36 23.59
C THR A 32 11.86 -13.04 22.10
N CYS A 33 13.03 -12.75 21.55
CA CYS A 33 13.17 -12.47 20.12
C CYS A 33 13.92 -13.59 19.42
N GLN A 34 13.53 -13.85 18.18
CA GLN A 34 14.21 -14.79 17.31
C GLN A 34 14.48 -14.15 15.96
N TYR A 35 15.65 -14.44 15.39
CA TYR A 35 15.95 -14.08 14.02
C TYR A 35 15.23 -15.03 13.08
N TYR A 36 14.66 -14.45 12.04
CA TYR A 36 14.04 -15.19 10.97
C TYR A 36 14.53 -14.67 9.64
N GLU A 37 14.67 -15.59 8.70
CA GLU A 37 14.82 -15.24 7.29
C GLU A 37 13.43 -15.00 6.67
N ASN A 38 13.40 -14.65 5.38
CA ASN A 38 12.15 -14.46 4.65
C ASN A 38 11.25 -15.71 4.70
N VAL A 39 11.86 -16.90 4.66
CA VAL A 39 11.16 -18.18 4.81
C VAL A 39 10.77 -18.37 6.27
N GLY A 40 9.49 -18.18 6.58
CA GLY A 40 8.91 -18.39 7.91
C GLY A 40 8.12 -17.19 8.44
N LEU A 41 8.54 -15.97 8.10
CA LEU A 41 7.83 -14.74 8.46
C LEU A 41 6.80 -14.31 7.43
N LEU A 42 7.02 -14.65 6.16
CA LEU A 42 6.15 -14.25 5.07
C LEU A 42 5.01 -15.25 4.89
N THR A 43 3.78 -14.78 4.84
CA THR A 43 2.66 -15.53 4.27
C THR A 43 2.10 -14.76 3.10
N THR A 44 2.27 -15.30 1.90
CA THR A 44 1.72 -14.72 0.67
C THR A 44 0.28 -15.18 0.46
N MET A 45 -0.60 -14.24 0.15
CA MET A 45 -1.96 -14.45 -0.30
C MET A 45 -2.10 -13.80 -1.69
N GLU A 46 -3.24 -13.94 -2.36
CA GLU A 46 -3.41 -13.53 -3.77
C GLU A 46 -2.93 -12.10 -4.06
N SER A 47 -3.50 -11.10 -3.38
CA SER A 47 -3.15 -9.67 -3.54
C SER A 47 -2.62 -9.06 -2.25
N SER A 48 -2.12 -9.89 -1.33
CA SER A 48 -1.63 -9.41 -0.05
C SER A 48 -0.52 -10.25 0.50
N VAL A 49 0.26 -9.64 1.38
CA VAL A 49 1.36 -10.30 2.05
C VAL A 49 1.31 -10.01 3.54
N VAL A 50 1.60 -11.02 4.33
CA VAL A 50 1.61 -10.91 5.79
C VAL A 50 3.04 -11.04 6.24
N ILE A 51 3.53 -9.99 6.89
CA ILE A 51 4.85 -9.96 7.50
C ILE A 51 4.66 -10.19 9.00
N THR A 52 5.06 -11.38 9.45
CA THR A 52 4.89 -11.81 10.83
C THR A 52 5.77 -10.99 11.78
N THR A 53 5.17 -10.46 12.84
CA THR A 53 5.86 -9.68 13.89
C THR A 53 5.93 -10.44 15.21
N ARG A 54 4.96 -11.34 15.46
CA ARG A 54 4.89 -12.19 16.65
C ARG A 54 4.42 -13.58 16.27
N VAL A 55 4.98 -14.61 16.91
CA VAL A 55 4.47 -15.98 16.83
C VAL A 55 4.25 -16.52 18.22
N THR A 56 3.15 -17.24 18.40
CA THR A 56 2.94 -18.11 19.55
C THR A 56 2.92 -19.56 19.08
N GLU A 57 3.80 -20.37 19.65
CA GLU A 57 3.91 -21.78 19.35
C GLU A 57 3.20 -22.63 20.40
N THR A 58 2.37 -23.56 19.95
CA THR A 58 1.71 -24.54 20.79
C THR A 58 1.93 -25.94 20.21
N ARG A 59 2.55 -26.84 20.98
CA ARG A 59 2.69 -28.24 20.59
C ARG A 59 1.37 -28.99 20.84
N GLN A 60 0.91 -29.71 19.83
CA GLN A 60 -0.33 -30.47 19.85
C GLN A 60 -0.10 -31.91 19.41
N ASP A 61 -0.77 -32.83 20.08
CA ASP A 61 -0.77 -34.26 19.78
C ASP A 61 -2.13 -34.64 19.16
N LEU A 62 -2.11 -35.61 18.25
CA LEU A 62 -3.30 -36.16 17.61
C LEU A 62 -4.10 -36.93 18.66
N ALA A 63 -5.32 -36.47 18.93
CA ALA A 63 -6.20 -37.11 19.90
C ALA A 63 -7.10 -38.19 19.27
N CYS A 64 -7.34 -38.10 17.96
CA CYS A 64 -8.14 -39.07 17.21
C CYS A 64 -7.43 -39.41 15.89
N ASP A 65 -7.15 -40.68 15.67
CA ASP A 65 -6.74 -41.19 14.37
C ASP A 65 -7.91 -41.90 13.66
N GLN A 66 -7.74 -42.15 12.36
CA GLN A 66 -8.82 -42.73 11.54
C GLN A 66 -9.13 -44.19 11.93
N GLU A 67 -8.16 -44.89 12.52
CA GLU A 67 -8.32 -46.27 12.99
C GLU A 67 -9.17 -46.34 14.28
N SER A 68 -8.93 -45.45 15.25
CA SER A 68 -9.69 -45.36 16.49
C SER A 68 -11.14 -44.89 16.28
N TYR A 69 -11.42 -44.09 15.25
CA TYR A 69 -12.78 -43.67 14.92
C TYR A 69 -13.66 -44.83 14.40
N ASN A 70 -13.11 -45.68 13.53
CA ASN A 70 -13.86 -46.74 12.87
C ASN A 70 -14.23 -47.90 13.81
N THR A 71 -13.48 -48.12 14.88
CA THR A 71 -13.73 -49.22 15.84
C THR A 71 -14.71 -48.87 16.95
N SER A 72 -14.91 -47.57 17.21
CA SER A 72 -15.44 -47.11 18.50
C SER A 72 -16.79 -46.41 18.41
N GLY A 73 -17.26 -46.07 17.19
CA GLY A 73 -18.51 -45.35 16.95
C GLY A 73 -18.59 -43.99 17.67
N THR A 74 -17.46 -43.47 18.15
CA THR A 74 -17.38 -42.32 19.04
C THR A 74 -17.15 -41.06 18.22
N THR A 75 -17.86 -39.99 18.55
CA THR A 75 -17.61 -38.67 17.96
C THR A 75 -16.23 -38.18 18.39
N CYS A 76 -15.44 -37.64 17.47
CA CYS A 76 -14.16 -37.00 17.79
C CYS A 76 -14.38 -35.49 17.99
N PRO A 77 -14.51 -34.98 19.23
CA PRO A 77 -14.79 -33.57 19.47
C PRO A 77 -13.60 -32.66 19.15
N LYS A 78 -12.36 -33.19 19.20
CA LYS A 78 -11.12 -32.47 18.89
C LYS A 78 -10.12 -33.40 18.24
N VAL A 79 -9.68 -33.08 17.03
CA VAL A 79 -8.67 -33.88 16.29
C VAL A 79 -7.29 -33.75 16.95
N TYR A 80 -6.97 -32.57 17.47
CA TYR A 80 -5.71 -32.27 18.14
C TYR A 80 -5.96 -31.69 19.53
N VAL A 81 -5.13 -32.08 20.50
CA VAL A 81 -5.12 -31.54 21.86
C VAL A 81 -3.74 -31.00 22.18
N THR A 82 -3.67 -29.97 23.01
CA THR A 82 -2.39 -29.48 23.53
C THR A 82 -1.69 -30.62 24.28
N ALA A 83 -0.43 -30.86 23.95
CA ALA A 83 0.32 -31.93 24.60
C ALA A 83 0.40 -31.66 26.12
N PRO A 84 0.32 -32.67 26.99
CA PRO A 84 0.17 -32.49 28.45
C PRO A 84 1.31 -31.70 29.12
N ASN A 85 2.46 -31.58 28.47
CA ASN A 85 3.62 -30.80 28.93
C ASN A 85 3.99 -29.65 27.98
N ALA A 86 3.12 -29.29 27.03
CA ALA A 86 3.38 -28.18 26.12
C ALA A 86 3.11 -26.85 26.82
N THR A 87 4.14 -26.02 26.91
CA THR A 87 4.01 -24.60 27.24
C THR A 87 3.85 -23.79 25.96
N GLU A 88 2.90 -22.86 25.95
CA GLU A 88 2.83 -21.87 24.88
C GLU A 88 4.06 -20.97 24.97
N THR A 89 4.76 -20.82 23.85
CA THR A 89 5.96 -20.00 23.78
C THR A 89 5.71 -18.88 22.79
N THR A 90 5.81 -17.64 23.25
CA THR A 90 5.62 -16.46 22.41
C THR A 90 6.96 -15.80 22.18
N TYR A 91 7.18 -15.35 20.94
CA TYR A 91 8.36 -14.56 20.60
C TYR A 91 8.04 -13.52 19.52
N TYR A 92 8.82 -12.45 19.51
CA TYR A 92 8.83 -11.49 18.43
C TYR A 92 9.84 -11.89 17.36
N ALA A 93 9.47 -11.61 16.12
CA ALA A 93 10.40 -11.61 15.02
C ALA A 93 11.32 -10.39 15.16
N ALA A 94 12.63 -10.64 15.15
CA ALA A 94 13.63 -9.59 15.31
C ALA A 94 13.81 -8.78 14.02
N ASP A 95 13.97 -7.47 14.19
CA ASP A 95 14.42 -6.52 13.17
C ASP A 95 13.51 -6.42 11.92
N VAL A 96 12.22 -6.72 12.07
CA VAL A 96 11.25 -6.81 10.96
C VAL A 96 11.03 -5.47 10.26
N GLU A 97 11.19 -4.35 10.96
CA GLU A 97 11.05 -3.00 10.40
C GLU A 97 12.04 -2.73 9.26
N ARG A 98 13.23 -3.34 9.30
CA ARG A 98 14.28 -3.21 8.28
C ARG A 98 14.07 -4.15 7.08
N PHE A 99 13.00 -4.95 7.08
CA PHE A 99 12.72 -5.82 5.96
C PHE A 99 12.22 -5.00 4.78
N THR A 100 12.67 -5.36 3.59
CA THR A 100 12.26 -4.69 2.35
C THR A 100 11.07 -5.39 1.70
N VAL A 101 10.06 -4.62 1.32
CA VAL A 101 8.93 -5.06 0.51
C VAL A 101 9.17 -4.62 -0.93
N LEU A 102 9.27 -5.59 -1.84
CA LEU A 102 9.42 -5.36 -3.27
C LEU A 102 8.04 -5.32 -3.93
N PHE A 103 7.81 -4.31 -4.76
CA PHE A 103 6.59 -4.14 -5.53
C PHE A 103 6.89 -4.40 -7.01
N ASP A 104 6.31 -5.48 -7.53
CA ASP A 104 6.30 -5.79 -8.95
C ASP A 104 4.85 -5.72 -9.43
N THR A 105 4.50 -4.62 -10.09
CA THR A 105 3.14 -4.33 -10.51
C THR A 105 3.06 -4.09 -12.01
N ALA A 106 1.88 -4.34 -12.58
CA ALA A 106 1.59 -4.09 -13.98
C ALA A 106 0.16 -3.57 -14.12
N VAL A 107 -0.05 -2.66 -15.08
CA VAL A 107 -1.34 -2.05 -15.37
C VAL A 107 -1.72 -2.26 -16.83
N LEU A 108 -3.01 -2.54 -17.08
CA LEU A 108 -3.58 -2.72 -18.42
C LEU A 108 -4.92 -1.97 -18.52
N ALA A 109 -4.97 -0.93 -19.34
CA ALA A 109 -6.21 -0.27 -19.74
C ALA A 109 -6.71 -0.87 -21.06
N THR A 110 -7.56 -1.88 -20.96
CA THR A 110 -8.05 -2.67 -22.11
C THR A 110 -8.80 -1.85 -23.15
N THR A 111 -9.50 -0.79 -22.74
CA THR A 111 -10.24 0.10 -23.65
C THR A 111 -9.34 1.04 -24.44
N LEU A 112 -8.13 1.30 -23.94
CA LEU A 112 -7.17 2.23 -24.54
C LEU A 112 -5.98 1.50 -25.19
N ASP A 113 -5.87 0.18 -24.98
CA ASP A 113 -4.71 -0.64 -25.38
C ASP A 113 -3.38 -0.09 -24.81
N ILE A 114 -3.44 0.41 -23.57
CA ILE A 114 -2.26 0.91 -22.85
C ILE A 114 -1.87 -0.11 -21.79
N PHE A 115 -0.60 -0.49 -21.80
CA PHE A 115 0.00 -1.42 -20.85
C PHE A 115 1.28 -0.80 -20.27
N GLY A 116 1.59 -1.13 -19.02
CA GLY A 116 2.87 -0.78 -18.40
C GLY A 116 3.25 -1.74 -17.29
N GLU A 117 4.55 -2.01 -17.20
CA GLU A 117 5.19 -2.80 -16.15
C GLU A 117 5.99 -1.87 -15.23
N SER A 118 6.04 -2.19 -13.93
CA SER A 118 6.72 -1.38 -12.92
C SER A 118 8.18 -1.08 -13.27
N SER A 119 8.84 -2.02 -13.96
CA SER A 119 10.21 -1.90 -14.47
C SER A 119 10.40 -0.81 -15.54
N GLU A 120 9.36 -0.37 -16.24
CA GLU A 120 9.41 0.67 -17.28
C GLU A 120 8.73 1.99 -16.86
N MET A 121 8.02 1.95 -15.74
CA MET A 121 7.27 3.04 -15.16
C MET A 121 8.10 3.82 -14.12
N SER A 122 7.54 4.90 -13.59
CA SER A 122 8.17 5.68 -12.51
C SER A 122 7.23 5.79 -11.32
N GLY A 123 7.70 5.35 -10.16
CA GLY A 123 6.96 5.32 -8.91
C GLY A 123 7.43 6.36 -7.91
N TRP A 124 6.53 6.77 -7.02
CA TRP A 124 6.85 7.58 -5.84
C TRP A 124 6.04 7.12 -4.64
N LEU A 125 6.63 7.16 -3.45
CA LEU A 125 5.91 6.99 -2.19
C LEU A 125 5.36 8.35 -1.74
N TYR A 126 4.05 8.42 -1.52
CA TYR A 126 3.41 9.60 -0.97
C TYR A 126 3.45 9.58 0.57
N VAL A 127 3.86 10.71 1.14
CA VAL A 127 3.87 10.93 2.59
C VAL A 127 2.96 12.12 2.90
N GLY A 128 1.84 11.86 3.58
CA GLY A 128 0.82 12.87 3.83
C GLY A 128 1.13 13.81 4.99
N GLU A 129 1.60 13.26 6.12
CA GLU A 129 1.67 14.01 7.39
C GLU A 129 3.06 14.01 8.04
N ASN A 130 3.92 13.02 7.74
CA ASN A 130 5.19 12.83 8.42
C ASN A 130 6.34 13.63 7.80
N SER A 131 6.48 14.90 8.19
CA SER A 131 7.60 15.75 7.75
C SER A 131 8.97 15.19 8.17
N GLY A 132 9.04 14.50 9.32
CA GLY A 132 10.27 13.86 9.77
C GLY A 132 10.75 12.75 8.81
N LEU A 133 9.83 12.05 8.15
CA LEU A 133 10.16 11.10 7.09
C LEU A 133 10.63 11.83 5.83
N CYS A 134 9.96 12.90 5.41
CA CYS A 134 10.39 13.70 4.26
C CYS A 134 11.83 14.22 4.43
N ALA A 135 12.17 14.73 5.61
CA ALA A 135 13.51 15.25 5.94
C ALA A 135 14.63 14.19 5.93
N GLN A 136 14.29 12.88 6.04
CA GLN A 136 15.28 11.80 5.98
C GLN A 136 15.75 11.51 4.56
N TYR A 137 14.96 11.89 3.56
CA TYR A 137 15.22 11.57 2.16
C TYR A 137 15.55 12.85 1.39
N GLU A 138 16.80 13.00 0.97
CA GLU A 138 17.23 14.13 0.11
C GLU A 138 16.47 14.16 -1.24
N THR A 139 15.88 13.04 -1.64
CA THR A 139 15.05 12.90 -2.85
C THR A 139 13.58 13.28 -2.64
N ALA A 140 13.18 13.68 -1.43
CA ALA A 140 11.81 14.08 -1.13
C ALA A 140 11.44 15.36 -1.89
N THR A 141 10.31 15.34 -2.60
CA THR A 141 9.87 16.45 -3.47
C THR A 141 8.43 16.87 -3.20
N LYS A 142 8.08 18.11 -3.53
CA LYS A 142 6.70 18.64 -3.36
C LYS A 142 5.68 18.07 -4.35
N SER A 143 6.14 17.42 -5.41
CA SER A 143 5.31 16.89 -6.48
C SER A 143 6.00 15.72 -7.16
N GLN A 144 5.25 14.74 -7.66
CA GLN A 144 5.78 13.62 -8.44
C GLN A 144 6.75 14.09 -9.55
N GLY A 145 7.98 13.56 -9.54
CA GLY A 145 9.03 13.92 -10.50
C GLY A 145 9.44 15.40 -10.48
N GLY A 146 9.12 16.13 -9.41
CA GLY A 146 9.46 17.53 -9.23
C GLY A 146 10.95 17.74 -9.01
N LYS A 147 11.44 18.95 -9.29
CA LYS A 147 12.81 19.38 -8.93
C LYS A 147 12.83 20.19 -7.63
N GLN A 148 11.68 20.38 -7.00
CA GLN A 148 11.54 21.13 -5.76
C GLN A 148 11.59 20.16 -4.59
N PHE A 149 12.77 20.10 -3.98
CA PHE A 149 13.00 19.32 -2.77
C PHE A 149 12.25 19.93 -1.57
N THR A 150 11.87 19.09 -0.61
CA THR A 150 11.13 19.50 0.59
C THR A 150 11.42 18.57 1.75
N ASP A 151 11.57 19.16 2.94
CA ASP A 151 11.68 18.44 4.20
C ASP A 151 10.32 18.42 4.93
N GLU A 152 9.29 19.01 4.34
CA GLU A 152 7.93 19.13 4.90
C GLU A 152 6.95 18.25 4.13
N ALA A 153 6.01 17.64 4.87
CA ALA A 153 4.87 16.94 4.32
C ALA A 153 3.77 17.94 3.87
N PRO A 154 3.00 17.64 2.80
CA PRO A 154 3.07 16.41 2.00
C PRO A 154 4.28 16.39 1.06
N CYS A 155 4.87 15.21 0.90
CA CYS A 155 6.02 15.00 0.00
C CYS A 155 5.93 13.67 -0.77
N TYR A 156 6.77 13.56 -1.80
CA TYR A 156 6.93 12.36 -2.62
C TYR A 156 8.38 11.89 -2.57
N ILE A 157 8.59 10.64 -2.19
CA ILE A 157 9.91 10.00 -2.03
C ILE A 157 10.13 9.03 -3.18
N GLU A 158 11.30 9.07 -3.82
CA GLU A 158 11.67 8.11 -4.84
C GLU A 158 12.00 6.74 -4.22
N PRO A 159 11.44 5.62 -4.72
CA PRO A 159 11.73 4.29 -4.23
C PRO A 159 13.20 3.90 -4.44
N ASN A 160 13.69 3.03 -3.57
CA ASN A 160 14.90 2.29 -3.88
C ASN A 160 14.61 1.31 -5.02
N LYS A 161 15.59 1.09 -5.89
CA LYS A 161 15.42 0.29 -7.10
C LYS A 161 16.36 -0.90 -7.14
N THR A 162 15.84 -2.03 -7.59
CA THR A 162 16.64 -3.22 -7.90
C THR A 162 17.40 -3.05 -9.23
N SER A 163 18.28 -4.00 -9.54
CA SER A 163 18.95 -4.07 -10.85
C SER A 163 17.97 -4.23 -12.03
N ALA A 164 16.77 -4.74 -11.78
CA ALA A 164 15.68 -4.85 -12.75
C ALA A 164 14.74 -3.63 -12.76
N ASN A 165 15.14 -2.52 -12.12
CA ASN A 165 14.39 -1.27 -12.01
C ASN A 165 13.06 -1.37 -11.23
N LEU A 166 12.84 -2.47 -10.49
CA LEU A 166 11.69 -2.66 -9.61
C LEU A 166 11.84 -1.90 -8.30
N ASP A 167 10.73 -1.40 -7.78
CA ASP A 167 10.68 -0.57 -6.58
C ASP A 167 10.62 -1.41 -5.31
N PHE A 168 11.32 -0.97 -4.27
CA PHE A 168 11.20 -1.55 -2.94
C PHE A 168 11.34 -0.50 -1.84
N PHE A 169 10.75 -0.81 -0.68
CA PHE A 169 10.78 0.03 0.51
C PHE A 169 11.05 -0.80 1.75
N GLU A 170 11.71 -0.22 2.76
CA GLU A 170 11.72 -0.82 4.09
C GLU A 170 10.32 -0.74 4.71
N LEU A 171 9.95 -1.76 5.49
CA LEU A 171 8.65 -1.80 6.17
C LEU A 171 8.47 -0.59 7.09
N GLU A 172 9.55 -0.15 7.75
CA GLU A 172 9.55 1.07 8.56
C GLU A 172 9.11 2.29 7.77
N THR A 173 9.70 2.52 6.59
CA THR A 173 9.36 3.63 5.70
C THR A 173 7.88 3.63 5.34
N LEU A 174 7.31 2.44 5.03
CA LEU A 174 5.90 2.31 4.69
C LEU A 174 4.98 2.61 5.88
N LEU A 175 5.33 2.11 7.07
CA LEU A 175 4.59 2.38 8.30
C LEU A 175 4.63 3.87 8.65
N GLN A 176 5.82 4.49 8.58
CA GLN A 176 6.00 5.91 8.86
C GLN A 176 5.25 6.81 7.85
N ALA A 177 5.22 6.42 6.57
CA ALA A 177 4.46 7.12 5.54
C ALA A 177 2.94 7.04 5.78
N ALA A 178 2.47 5.92 6.34
CA ALA A 178 1.09 5.73 6.78
C ALA A 178 0.79 6.36 8.15
N GLY A 179 1.73 7.10 8.76
CA GLY A 179 1.55 7.75 10.06
C GLY A 179 1.55 6.78 11.25
N SER A 180 2.20 5.62 11.13
CA SER A 180 2.19 4.55 12.14
C SER A 180 3.57 3.96 12.40
N SER A 181 3.64 3.02 13.34
CA SER A 181 4.82 2.20 13.63
C SER A 181 4.39 0.85 14.21
N LEU A 182 5.31 -0.12 14.29
CA LEU A 182 5.02 -1.41 14.93
C LEU A 182 4.77 -1.27 16.44
N ASP A 183 5.36 -0.26 17.07
CA ASP A 183 5.27 -0.07 18.53
C ASP A 183 4.10 0.82 18.95
N LEU A 184 3.41 1.42 17.97
CA LEU A 184 2.17 2.16 18.19
C LEU A 184 0.98 1.20 18.22
N ASP A 185 -0.01 1.49 19.09
CA ASP A 185 -1.30 0.79 19.17
C ASP A 185 -1.25 -0.75 19.31
N GLY A 186 -0.11 -1.29 19.75
CA GLY A 186 0.08 -2.74 19.89
C GLY A 186 0.23 -3.49 18.56
N ASN A 187 0.53 -2.79 17.46
CA ASN A 187 0.65 -3.37 16.12
C ASN A 187 1.62 -4.56 16.07
N ARG A 188 2.76 -4.51 16.78
CA ARG A 188 3.72 -5.63 16.87
C ARG A 188 3.10 -6.88 17.48
N LYS A 189 2.25 -6.72 18.49
CA LYS A 189 1.67 -7.81 19.27
C LYS A 189 0.43 -8.39 18.61
N GLU A 190 -0.51 -7.54 18.22
CA GLU A 190 -1.81 -7.96 17.69
C GLU A 190 -1.83 -8.08 16.16
N GLY A 191 -0.84 -7.50 15.47
CA GLY A 191 -0.85 -7.34 14.03
C GLY A 191 -1.75 -6.18 13.61
N ALA A 192 -1.69 -5.82 12.33
CA ALA A 192 -2.52 -4.77 11.75
C ALA A 192 -2.62 -4.95 10.22
N THR A 193 -3.56 -4.25 9.60
CA THR A 193 -3.72 -4.24 8.14
C THR A 193 -3.35 -2.87 7.59
N MET A 194 -2.42 -2.86 6.63
CA MET A 194 -2.05 -1.73 5.78
C MET A 194 -2.66 -1.94 4.40
N VAL A 195 -3.36 -0.93 3.88
CA VAL A 195 -3.75 -0.88 2.47
C VAL A 195 -2.69 -0.08 1.73
N MET A 196 -2.05 -0.71 0.74
CA MET A 196 -1.14 -0.07 -0.18
C MET A 196 -1.89 0.25 -1.47
N GLN A 197 -2.31 1.51 -1.63
CA GLN A 197 -2.93 1.97 -2.86
C GLN A 197 -1.84 2.35 -3.87
N VAL A 198 -1.93 1.82 -5.09
CA VAL A 198 -1.05 2.16 -6.22
C VAL A 198 -1.90 2.84 -7.28
N ASP A 199 -1.75 4.16 -7.41
CA ASP A 199 -2.48 4.98 -8.38
C ASP A 199 -1.66 5.22 -9.63
N TYR A 200 -2.11 4.71 -10.77
CA TYR A 200 -1.48 4.93 -12.08
C TYR A 200 -2.03 6.17 -12.79
N SER A 201 -1.14 6.92 -13.45
CA SER A 201 -1.51 8.02 -14.34
C SER A 201 -0.48 8.20 -15.45
N ASN A 202 -0.95 8.51 -16.65
CA ASN A 202 -0.11 9.01 -17.74
C ASN A 202 -0.46 10.46 -18.10
N THR A 203 -1.12 11.19 -17.19
CA THR A 203 -1.49 12.59 -17.39
C THR A 203 -0.81 13.46 -16.35
N LEU A 204 -0.24 14.57 -16.80
CA LEU A 204 0.41 15.55 -15.94
C LEU A 204 -0.40 16.85 -15.96
N SER A 205 -0.68 17.40 -14.78
CA SER A 205 -1.36 18.69 -14.65
C SER A 205 -0.64 19.74 -15.48
N TRP A 206 -1.40 20.47 -16.32
CA TRP A 206 -0.90 21.53 -17.21
C TRP A 206 0.06 21.10 -18.33
N LYS A 207 0.50 19.83 -18.37
CA LYS A 207 1.35 19.28 -19.43
C LYS A 207 0.60 18.29 -20.34
N GLY A 208 -0.57 17.81 -19.90
CA GLY A 208 -1.42 16.90 -20.68
C GLY A 208 -0.91 15.46 -20.66
N LEU A 209 -1.07 14.78 -21.79
CA LEU A 209 -0.70 13.37 -21.95
C LEU A 209 0.82 13.17 -21.92
N SER A 210 1.28 12.19 -21.14
CA SER A 210 2.65 11.71 -21.07
C SER A 210 2.74 10.35 -21.76
N ASN A 211 3.87 10.10 -22.44
CA ASN A 211 4.17 8.79 -23.02
C ASN A 211 4.64 7.76 -21.98
N LYS A 212 4.88 8.19 -20.74
CA LYS A 212 5.28 7.32 -19.64
C LYS A 212 4.18 7.28 -18.59
N ILE A 213 3.82 6.07 -18.16
CA ILE A 213 2.96 5.85 -17.03
C ILE A 213 3.77 6.07 -15.75
N GLN A 214 3.18 6.82 -14.84
CA GLN A 214 3.68 7.11 -13.52
C GLN A 214 2.73 6.50 -12.50
N TYR A 215 3.21 6.17 -11.32
CA TYR A 215 2.35 5.74 -10.24
C TYR A 215 2.78 6.25 -8.88
N THR A 216 1.87 6.19 -7.93
CA THR A 216 2.11 6.59 -6.53
C THR A 216 1.64 5.53 -5.56
N TYR A 217 2.53 5.18 -4.63
CA TYR A 217 2.23 4.36 -3.47
C TYR A 217 1.67 5.24 -2.36
N THR A 218 0.47 4.92 -1.90
CA THR A 218 -0.18 5.60 -0.76
C THR A 218 -0.50 4.55 0.30
N PRO A 219 0.39 4.34 1.29
CA PRO A 219 0.12 3.41 2.38
C PRO A 219 -0.85 4.03 3.38
N THR A 220 -1.85 3.27 3.79
CA THR A 220 -2.83 3.67 4.82
C THR A 220 -2.99 2.54 5.83
N MET A 221 -2.81 2.84 7.11
CA MET A 221 -3.08 1.89 8.19
C MET A 221 -4.57 1.88 8.52
N LEU A 222 -5.16 0.68 8.62
CA LEU A 222 -6.53 0.51 9.11
C LEU A 222 -6.52 0.47 10.63
N SER A 223 -6.84 1.60 11.28
CA SER A 223 -6.90 1.71 12.74
C SER A 223 -7.83 0.65 13.36
N GLY A 224 -7.37 0.02 14.45
CA GLY A 224 -8.15 -0.99 15.17
C GLY A 224 -8.29 -2.34 14.45
N SER A 225 -7.61 -2.53 13.32
CA SER A 225 -7.48 -3.86 12.72
C SER A 225 -6.45 -4.70 13.49
N SER A 226 -6.69 -6.01 13.56
CA SER A 226 -5.70 -7.00 14.00
C SER A 226 -5.66 -8.09 12.95
N PHE A 227 -4.48 -8.67 12.74
CA PHE A 227 -4.33 -9.70 11.72
C PHE A 227 -3.49 -10.86 12.24
N LYS A 228 -4.02 -12.07 12.05
CA LYS A 228 -3.36 -13.32 12.44
C LYS A 228 -3.62 -14.44 11.44
N VAL A 229 -2.66 -15.35 11.33
CA VAL A 229 -2.71 -16.56 10.51
C VAL A 229 -2.25 -17.74 11.36
N TYR A 230 -2.90 -18.89 11.16
CA TYR A 230 -2.46 -20.15 11.74
C TYR A 230 -1.68 -20.97 10.72
N ASP A 231 -0.54 -21.51 11.14
CA ASP A 231 0.29 -22.41 10.36
C ASP A 231 0.55 -23.69 11.17
N ASN A 232 0.76 -24.82 10.49
CA ASN A 232 0.94 -26.12 11.13
C ASN A 232 2.21 -26.79 10.61
N VAL A 233 3.15 -27.04 11.52
CA VAL A 233 4.37 -27.80 11.22
C VAL A 233 4.20 -29.22 11.76
N TYR A 234 4.09 -30.19 10.87
CA TYR A 234 4.01 -31.61 11.24
C TYR A 234 5.40 -32.19 11.45
N GLN A 235 5.58 -32.99 12.51
CA GLN A 235 6.81 -33.76 12.70
C GLN A 235 6.84 -34.94 11.71
N GLY A 236 8.02 -35.19 11.13
CA GLY A 236 8.22 -36.17 10.06
C GLY A 236 8.14 -37.65 10.49
N TYR A 237 8.41 -38.53 9.54
CA TYR A 237 8.35 -40.00 9.64
C TYR A 237 9.02 -40.57 10.91
N PRO A 238 8.47 -41.64 11.54
CA PRO A 238 7.41 -42.53 11.05
C PRO A 238 5.98 -42.02 11.26
N ASN A 239 5.74 -41.13 12.21
CA ASN A 239 4.39 -40.81 12.68
C ASN A 239 3.91 -39.46 12.16
N TYR A 240 3.75 -39.37 10.83
CA TYR A 240 3.19 -38.18 10.18
C TYR A 240 1.81 -37.87 10.78
N ARG A 241 1.58 -36.59 11.13
CA ARG A 241 0.37 -36.06 11.79
C ARG A 241 0.13 -36.45 13.25
N ALA A 242 0.94 -37.33 13.85
CA ALA A 242 0.77 -37.67 15.27
C ALA A 242 1.07 -36.47 16.18
N ASN A 243 2.10 -35.68 15.85
CA ASN A 243 2.44 -34.45 16.54
C ASN A 243 2.50 -33.30 15.54
N ARG A 244 2.02 -32.12 15.95
CA ARG A 244 2.20 -30.87 15.20
C ARG A 244 2.57 -29.72 16.12
N THR A 245 3.31 -28.77 15.59
CA THR A 245 3.47 -27.44 16.19
C THR A 245 2.49 -26.51 15.49
N LEU A 246 1.52 -25.99 16.24
CA LEU A 246 0.62 -24.94 15.77
C LEU A 246 1.31 -23.60 15.99
N LEU A 247 1.48 -22.83 14.92
CA LEU A 247 2.02 -21.48 14.94
C LEU A 247 0.86 -20.50 14.80
N ASN A 248 0.61 -19.69 15.82
CA ASN A 248 -0.29 -18.55 15.76
C ASN A 248 0.53 -17.29 15.44
N LYS A 249 0.55 -16.88 14.17
CA LYS A 249 1.36 -15.79 13.64
C LYS A 249 0.52 -14.51 13.61
N HIS A 250 0.96 -13.45 14.28
CA HIS A 250 0.43 -12.10 14.15
C HIS A 250 1.40 -11.25 13.35
N GLY A 251 0.90 -10.28 12.60
CA GLY A 251 1.75 -9.49 11.72
C GLY A 251 1.05 -8.35 11.00
N ILE A 252 1.83 -7.67 10.18
CA ILE A 252 1.33 -6.62 9.30
C ILE A 252 0.89 -7.27 7.98
N LYS A 253 -0.41 -7.21 7.70
CA LYS A 253 -0.97 -7.57 6.40
C LYS A 253 -0.92 -6.34 5.50
N ILE A 254 -0.23 -6.43 4.37
CA ILE A 254 -0.21 -5.41 3.34
C ILE A 254 -1.12 -5.87 2.21
N ASP A 255 -2.25 -5.20 2.04
CA ASP A 255 -3.20 -5.41 0.94
C ASP A 255 -2.88 -4.45 -0.21
N LEU A 256 -2.56 -4.97 -1.38
CA LEU A 256 -2.27 -4.15 -2.55
C LEU A 256 -3.57 -3.83 -3.31
N VAL A 257 -3.87 -2.55 -3.47
CA VAL A 257 -5.03 -2.05 -4.23
C VAL A 257 -4.51 -1.23 -5.41
N GLN A 258 -4.84 -1.67 -6.62
CA GLN A 258 -4.45 -0.97 -7.85
C GLN A 258 -5.60 -0.10 -8.33
N ALA A 259 -5.32 1.19 -8.55
CA ALA A 259 -6.28 2.20 -8.99
C ALA A 259 -5.59 3.17 -9.96
N GLY A 260 -6.34 4.13 -10.51
CA GLY A 260 -5.79 5.19 -11.34
C GLY A 260 -6.51 5.36 -12.68
N ASP A 261 -6.11 6.42 -13.37
CA ASP A 261 -6.72 6.88 -14.61
C ASP A 261 -5.66 7.02 -15.70
N LEU A 262 -5.81 6.25 -16.77
CA LEU A 262 -5.01 6.37 -17.97
C LEU A 262 -5.82 7.11 -19.04
N GLY A 263 -5.21 8.11 -19.64
CA GLY A 263 -5.76 8.86 -20.76
C GLY A 263 -5.20 8.38 -22.10
N ALA A 264 -5.97 8.60 -23.15
CA ALA A 264 -5.49 8.56 -24.53
C ALA A 264 -6.16 9.69 -25.32
N PHE A 265 -5.53 10.11 -26.41
CA PHE A 265 -6.16 11.08 -27.29
C PHE A 265 -7.37 10.47 -28.02
N SER A 266 -8.51 11.15 -27.96
CA SER A 266 -9.72 10.77 -28.68
C SER A 266 -10.22 11.93 -29.54
N PHE A 267 -10.27 11.71 -30.85
CA PHE A 267 -10.74 12.73 -31.80
C PHE A 267 -12.25 13.02 -31.64
N SER A 268 -13.04 12.02 -31.25
CA SER A 268 -14.47 12.23 -30.97
C SER A 268 -14.68 13.13 -29.75
N GLU A 269 -13.90 12.92 -28.68
CA GLU A 269 -13.97 13.78 -27.48
C GLU A 269 -13.51 15.20 -27.78
N LEU A 270 -12.48 15.36 -28.62
CA LEU A 270 -12.05 16.69 -29.09
C LEU A 270 -13.20 17.42 -29.81
N LEU A 271 -13.94 16.73 -30.69
CA LEU A 271 -15.04 17.33 -31.42
C LEU A 271 -16.22 17.71 -30.50
N VAL A 272 -16.54 16.85 -29.52
CA VAL A 272 -17.54 17.14 -28.50
C VAL A 272 -17.12 18.34 -27.64
N SER A 273 -15.85 18.43 -27.23
CA SER A 273 -15.32 19.56 -26.47
C SER A 273 -15.30 20.87 -27.28
N LEU A 274 -14.97 20.80 -28.58
CA LEU A 274 -14.98 21.98 -29.45
C LEU A 274 -16.41 22.49 -29.69
N THR A 275 -17.35 21.60 -29.95
CA THR A 275 -18.76 21.96 -30.17
C THR A 275 -19.38 22.57 -28.92
N THR A 276 -19.11 22.02 -27.74
CA THR A 276 -19.53 22.62 -26.45
C THR A 276 -18.88 23.97 -26.18
N SER A 277 -17.62 24.18 -26.58
CA SER A 277 -16.96 25.49 -26.47
C SER A 277 -17.60 26.54 -27.39
N LEU A 278 -17.98 26.14 -28.61
CA LEU A 278 -18.68 27.01 -29.58
C LEU A 278 -20.09 27.39 -29.11
N THR A 279 -20.83 26.46 -28.48
CA THR A 279 -22.16 26.76 -27.92
C THR A 279 -22.05 27.72 -26.74
N LEU A 280 -21.06 27.53 -25.86
CA LEU A 280 -20.79 28.45 -24.76
C LEU A 280 -20.42 29.85 -25.26
N LEU A 281 -19.63 29.96 -26.33
CA LEU A 281 -19.29 31.25 -26.94
C LEU A 281 -20.53 31.97 -27.48
N ALA A 282 -21.43 31.25 -28.16
CA ALA A 282 -22.69 31.81 -28.65
C ALA A 282 -23.63 32.24 -27.50
N MET A 283 -23.67 31.48 -26.40
CA MET A 283 -24.41 31.89 -25.21
C MET A 283 -23.83 33.16 -24.58
N ALA A 284 -22.50 33.29 -24.54
CA ALA A 284 -21.85 34.48 -24.03
C ALA A 284 -22.25 35.72 -24.83
N THR A 285 -22.27 35.65 -26.17
CA THR A 285 -22.70 36.79 -27.00
C THR A 285 -24.14 37.18 -26.74
N VAL A 286 -25.04 36.20 -26.60
CA VAL A 286 -26.46 36.45 -26.26
C VAL A 286 -26.60 37.13 -24.91
N ILE A 287 -25.82 36.72 -23.91
CA ILE A 287 -25.85 37.33 -22.57
C ILE A 287 -25.29 38.76 -22.63
N THR A 288 -24.15 38.99 -23.29
CA THR A 288 -23.61 40.36 -23.44
C THR A 288 -24.56 41.27 -24.20
N ASP A 289 -25.24 40.75 -25.22
CA ASP A 289 -26.26 41.48 -25.96
C ASP A 289 -27.44 41.85 -25.06
N TYR A 290 -27.91 40.91 -24.24
CA TYR A 290 -28.99 41.15 -23.29
C TYR A 290 -28.60 42.24 -22.28
N ILE A 291 -27.37 42.19 -21.74
CA ILE A 291 -26.88 43.20 -20.81
C ILE A 291 -26.78 44.57 -21.49
N ALA A 292 -26.21 44.65 -22.69
CA ALA A 292 -26.01 45.91 -23.41
C ALA A 292 -27.34 46.58 -23.78
N LEU A 293 -28.33 45.81 -24.21
CA LEU A 293 -29.62 46.33 -24.69
C LEU A 293 -30.64 46.61 -23.58
N TYR A 294 -30.57 45.91 -22.44
CA TYR A 294 -31.63 46.00 -21.43
C TYR A 294 -31.17 46.52 -20.07
N LEU A 295 -29.91 46.33 -19.70
CA LEU A 295 -29.42 46.64 -18.35
C LEU A 295 -28.57 47.91 -18.28
N LEU A 296 -27.80 48.23 -19.32
CA LEU A 296 -26.91 49.40 -19.29
C LEU A 296 -27.67 50.73 -19.45
N PRO A 297 -27.19 51.82 -18.83
CA PRO A 297 -27.85 53.13 -18.90
C PRO A 297 -27.89 53.70 -20.32
N ASP A 298 -26.86 53.46 -21.14
CA ASP A 298 -26.78 53.92 -22.53
C ASP A 298 -27.42 52.94 -23.54
N LYS A 299 -28.37 52.11 -23.09
CA LYS A 299 -29.03 51.07 -23.91
C LYS A 299 -29.61 51.56 -25.23
N GLU A 300 -30.13 52.79 -25.28
CA GLU A 300 -30.71 53.36 -26.50
C GLU A 300 -29.65 53.56 -27.60
N LEU A 301 -28.40 53.86 -27.21
CA LEU A 301 -27.29 54.01 -28.15
C LEU A 301 -26.82 52.65 -28.68
N TYR A 302 -26.79 51.62 -27.82
CA TYR A 302 -26.50 50.25 -28.23
C TYR A 302 -27.60 49.66 -29.12
N ASP A 303 -28.87 49.91 -28.80
CA ASP A 303 -30.03 49.49 -29.59
C ASP A 303 -30.02 50.12 -30.98
N GLY A 304 -29.78 51.44 -31.06
CA GLY A 304 -29.65 52.17 -32.31
C GLY A 304 -28.46 51.71 -33.16
N ALA A 305 -27.32 51.36 -32.55
CA ALA A 305 -26.16 50.85 -33.29
C ALA A 305 -26.36 49.41 -33.81
N LYS A 306 -27.07 48.56 -33.04
CA LYS A 306 -27.27 47.15 -33.38
C LYS A 306 -28.41 46.93 -34.34
N TYR A 307 -29.55 47.58 -34.11
CA TYR A 307 -30.77 47.43 -34.91
C TYR A 307 -31.01 48.60 -35.86
N GLY A 308 -30.09 49.57 -35.91
CA GLY A 308 -30.15 50.78 -36.73
C GLY A 308 -30.82 50.53 -38.07
N LEU A 309 -32.11 50.85 -38.13
CA LEU A 309 -32.92 50.65 -39.30
C LEU A 309 -32.33 51.52 -40.41
N HIS A 310 -31.99 50.89 -41.53
CA HIS A 310 -31.81 51.57 -42.81
C HIS A 310 -33.14 52.25 -43.19
N TYR A 311 -33.48 53.36 -42.55
CA TYR A 311 -34.39 54.36 -43.11
C TYR A 311 -33.56 55.24 -44.03
N ASN A 312 -33.23 54.72 -45.22
CA ASN A 312 -32.92 55.59 -46.35
C ASN A 312 -34.19 55.73 -47.18
N MET A 313 -34.66 56.98 -47.20
CA MET A 313 -35.71 57.57 -48.04
C MET A 313 -35.46 57.34 -49.52
#